data_AF-A0A834RVN1-F1
#
_entry.id   AF-A0A834RVN1-F1
#
_cell.length_a   1.000
_cell.length_b   1.000
_cell.length_c   1.000
_cell.angle_alpha   90.00
_cell.angle_beta   90.00
_cell.angle_gamma   90.00
#
_symmetry.space_group_name_H-M   'P 1'
#
loop_
_entity.id
_entity.type
_entity.pdbx_description
1 polymer ?
#
loop_
_entity_poly.entity_id
_entity_poly.type
_entity_poly.pdbx_seq_one_letter_code
_entity_poly.pdbx_strand_id
1 'polypeptide(L)'
;MRYSSLFPTLLAFQPSLCAPSQPPITNTSTLPTHYGLLIFPHYQALDIFGPMDLLNSLFMLYSNMTQTPHLSVLSKTMAPVTSAMMTGGFGQEIVPTTTFADYLTGREKDQEGDSTSKGDIDVLVVPGGGGTRRDMSAEIDFVKLTYPKVGRKL
;
A
#
# COMPACT_ATOMS: atom_id res chain seq x y z
N MET A 1 20.15 -26.59 56.06
CA MET A 1 19.30 -25.67 55.29
C MET A 1 19.91 -25.53 53.90
N ARG A 2 19.28 -26.12 52.86
CA ARG A 2 19.73 -26.02 51.47
C ARG A 2 19.02 -24.82 50.84
N TYR A 3 19.77 -23.76 50.55
CA TYR A 3 19.25 -22.63 49.79
C TYR A 3 19.07 -23.08 48.34
N SER A 4 17.84 -23.06 47.86
CA SER A 4 17.49 -23.34 46.46
C SER A 4 18.07 -22.24 45.58
N SER A 5 19.02 -22.58 44.72
CA SER A 5 19.71 -21.70 43.77
C SER A 5 18.92 -21.47 42.47
N LEU A 6 17.61 -21.72 42.46
CA LEU A 6 16.80 -21.67 41.23
C LEU A 6 16.31 -20.28 40.81
N PHE A 7 16.64 -19.22 41.55
CA PHE A 7 16.07 -17.89 41.31
C PHE A 7 16.80 -16.92 40.34
N PRO A 8 18.08 -17.05 39.93
CA PRO A 8 18.68 -16.03 39.07
C PRO A 8 18.46 -16.25 37.56
N THR A 9 17.89 -17.37 37.11
CA THR A 9 17.82 -17.69 35.66
C THR A 9 16.69 -17.00 34.91
N LEU A 10 15.69 -16.42 35.59
CA LEU A 10 14.58 -15.73 34.91
C LEU A 10 14.94 -14.33 34.37
N LEU A 11 16.04 -13.73 34.84
CA LEU A 11 16.50 -12.40 34.41
C LEU A 11 17.39 -12.42 33.15
N ALA A 12 17.75 -13.60 32.65
CA ALA A 12 18.57 -13.76 31.44
C ALA A 12 17.74 -13.86 30.15
N PHE A 13 16.41 -13.85 30.23
CA PHE A 13 15.56 -13.67 29.05
C PHE A 13 15.67 -12.22 28.61
N GLN A 14 16.62 -11.95 27.71
CA GLN A 14 16.55 -10.73 26.90
C GLN A 14 15.18 -10.69 26.23
N PRO A 15 14.49 -9.54 26.20
CA PRO A 15 13.24 -9.39 25.48
C PRO A 15 13.56 -9.34 23.97
N SER A 16 14.03 -10.44 23.41
CA SER A 16 14.23 -10.63 21.96
C SER A 16 12.90 -10.68 21.19
N LEU A 17 11.77 -10.60 21.90
CA LEU A 17 10.43 -10.46 21.35
C LEU A 17 9.92 -9.00 21.37
N CYS A 18 10.71 -8.04 21.81
CA CYS A 18 10.30 -6.64 21.74
C CYS A 18 10.35 -6.16 20.29
N ALA A 19 9.27 -5.57 19.79
CA ALA A 19 9.27 -4.91 18.49
C ALA A 19 10.45 -3.92 18.43
N PRO A 20 11.20 -3.85 17.31
CA PRO A 20 12.35 -2.98 17.23
C PRO A 20 11.92 -1.54 17.53
N SER A 21 12.60 -0.90 18.49
CA SER A 21 12.37 0.53 18.78
C SER A 21 12.53 1.30 17.48
N GLN A 22 11.51 2.08 17.14
CA GLN A 22 11.57 2.95 15.98
C GLN A 22 12.78 3.89 16.14
N PRO A 23 13.65 4.03 15.12
CA PRO A 23 14.74 4.99 15.17
C PRO A 23 14.17 6.42 15.30
N PRO A 24 14.92 7.39 15.84
CA PRO A 24 14.46 8.78 15.91
C PRO A 24 14.14 9.31 14.51
N ILE A 25 12.85 9.43 14.17
CA ILE A 25 12.41 10.08 12.95
C ILE A 25 12.22 11.55 13.29
N THR A 26 13.16 12.40 12.87
CA THR A 26 13.08 13.85 13.03
C THR A 26 12.11 14.51 12.02
N ASN A 27 11.51 13.72 11.13
CA ASN A 27 10.55 14.19 10.15
C ASN A 27 9.16 14.38 10.80
N THR A 28 8.69 15.63 10.86
CA THR A 28 7.39 16.02 11.43
C THR A 28 6.28 16.09 10.38
N SER A 29 6.52 15.60 9.16
CA SER A 29 5.53 15.60 8.10
C SER A 29 4.40 14.62 8.43
N THR A 30 3.19 14.93 7.94
CA THR A 30 2.05 14.04 8.12
C THR A 30 2.26 12.76 7.32
N LEU A 31 2.21 11.61 8.01
CA LEU A 31 2.41 10.32 7.38
C LEU A 31 1.33 10.08 6.29
N PRO A 32 1.69 9.47 5.15
CA PRO A 32 0.72 9.06 4.14
C PRO A 32 -0.26 8.03 4.73
N THR A 33 -1.55 8.20 4.47
CA THR A 33 -2.59 7.28 4.94
C THR A 33 -3.40 6.67 3.83
N HIS A 34 -3.35 7.20 2.60
CA HIS A 34 -4.03 6.59 1.45
C HIS A 34 -3.04 6.17 0.36
N TYR A 35 -2.91 4.86 0.16
CA TYR A 35 -2.04 4.24 -0.83
C TYR A 35 -2.88 3.71 -2.02
N GLY A 36 -2.45 4.04 -3.23
CA GLY A 36 -3.03 3.55 -4.47
C GLY A 36 -2.12 2.54 -5.15
N LEU A 37 -2.68 1.42 -5.61
CA LEU A 37 -2.03 0.46 -6.50
C LEU A 37 -2.71 0.53 -7.87
N LEU A 38 -2.04 1.10 -8.86
CA LEU A 38 -2.52 1.04 -10.23
C LEU A 38 -2.15 -0.31 -10.83
N ILE A 39 -3.14 -1.05 -11.34
CA ILE A 39 -2.91 -2.33 -12.01
C ILE A 39 -3.56 -2.36 -13.39
N PHE A 40 -2.89 -3.01 -14.33
CA PHE A 40 -3.33 -3.25 -15.70
C PHE A 40 -2.83 -4.63 -16.14
N PRO A 41 -3.45 -5.30 -17.13
CA PRO A 41 -3.05 -6.64 -17.53
C PRO A 41 -1.55 -6.76 -17.82
N HIS A 42 -0.92 -7.85 -17.38
CA HIS A 42 0.52 -8.10 -17.50
C HIS A 42 1.39 -7.06 -16.78
N TYR A 43 0.94 -6.55 -15.63
CA TYR A 43 1.75 -5.75 -14.72
C TYR A 43 2.89 -6.60 -14.12
N GLN A 44 4.01 -5.97 -13.79
CA GLN A 44 5.12 -6.64 -13.11
C GLN A 44 4.76 -6.88 -11.63
N ALA A 45 4.61 -8.15 -11.25
CA ALA A 45 4.19 -8.53 -9.90
C ALA A 45 5.13 -7.99 -8.80
N LEU A 46 6.45 -7.96 -9.05
CA LEU A 46 7.44 -7.45 -8.09
C LEU A 46 7.22 -5.96 -7.75
N ASP A 47 6.82 -5.15 -8.73
CA ASP A 47 6.65 -3.70 -8.53
C ASP A 47 5.42 -3.37 -7.67
N ILE A 48 4.44 -4.29 -7.63
CA ILE A 48 3.28 -4.22 -6.74
C ILE A 48 3.59 -4.86 -5.40
N PHE A 49 3.94 -6.15 -5.40
CA PHE A 49 4.04 -6.93 -4.16
C PHE A 49 5.31 -6.62 -3.37
N GLY A 50 6.40 -6.18 -4.00
CA GLY A 50 7.63 -5.81 -3.32
C GLY A 50 7.42 -4.66 -2.32
N PRO A 51 6.96 -3.48 -2.76
CA PRO A 51 6.64 -2.39 -1.85
C PRO A 51 5.54 -2.76 -0.85
N MET A 52 4.53 -3.55 -1.26
CA MET A 52 3.43 -3.92 -0.37
C MET A 52 3.84 -4.85 0.76
N ASP A 53 4.77 -5.78 0.53
CA ASP A 53 5.28 -6.67 1.58
C ASP A 53 6.00 -5.87 2.69
N LEU A 54 6.77 -4.86 2.28
CA LEU A 54 7.40 -3.89 3.19
C LEU A 54 6.34 -3.09 3.96
N LEU A 55 5.36 -2.50 3.28
CA LEU A 55 4.32 -1.70 3.93
C LEU A 55 3.50 -2.55 4.91
N ASN A 56 3.09 -3.75 4.52
CA ASN A 56 2.36 -4.68 5.39
C ASN A 56 3.16 -4.99 6.66
N SER A 57 4.46 -5.23 6.53
CA SER A 57 5.35 -5.47 7.66
C SER A 57 5.48 -4.25 8.58
N LEU A 58 5.63 -3.06 8.01
CA LEU A 58 5.72 -1.81 8.78
C LEU A 58 4.43 -1.51 9.55
N PHE A 59 3.27 -1.64 8.91
CA PHE A 59 1.99 -1.39 9.56
C PHE A 59 1.63 -2.48 10.58
N MET A 60 2.10 -3.72 10.39
CA MET A 60 2.02 -4.75 11.43
C MET A 60 2.85 -4.34 12.66
N LEU A 61 4.12 -3.97 12.47
CA LEU A 61 5.05 -3.66 13.56
C LEU A 61 4.71 -2.36 14.32
N TYR A 62 4.22 -1.33 13.60
CA TYR A 62 3.99 0.01 14.14
C TYR A 62 2.50 0.40 14.19
N SER A 63 1.60 -0.58 14.18
CA SER A 63 0.13 -0.38 14.23
C SER A 63 -0.34 0.50 15.39
N ASN A 64 0.31 0.41 16.56
CA ASN A 64 -0.04 1.23 17.73
C ASN A 64 0.51 2.67 17.68
N MET A 65 1.36 2.99 16.71
CA MET A 65 2.07 4.27 16.58
C MET A 65 1.69 5.04 15.31
N THR A 66 0.98 4.41 14.39
CA THR A 66 0.63 4.97 13.08
C THR A 66 -0.87 4.87 12.85
N GLN A 67 -1.44 5.82 12.11
CA GLN A 67 -2.83 5.72 11.67
C GLN A 67 -2.98 4.53 10.70
N THR A 68 -4.09 3.79 10.80
CA THR A 68 -4.37 2.69 9.88
C THR A 68 -4.45 3.20 8.45
N PRO A 69 -3.65 2.64 7.51
CA PRO A 69 -3.66 3.07 6.13
C PRO A 69 -4.88 2.52 5.38
N HIS A 70 -5.25 3.20 4.31
CA HIS A 70 -6.21 2.75 3.32
C HIS A 70 -5.48 2.34 2.05
N LEU A 71 -5.86 1.19 1.49
CA LEU A 71 -5.40 0.71 0.21
C LEU A 71 -6.53 0.80 -0.82
N SER A 72 -6.24 1.37 -1.98
CA SER A 72 -7.12 1.34 -3.14
C SER A 72 -6.40 0.68 -4.31
N VAL A 73 -6.92 -0.46 -4.77
CA VAL A 73 -6.47 -1.11 -5.99
C VAL A 73 -7.30 -0.57 -7.16
N LEU A 74 -6.62 0.07 -8.10
CA LEU A 74 -7.21 0.84 -9.18
C LEU A 74 -6.95 0.18 -10.53
N SER A 75 -8.01 0.02 -11.31
CA SER A 75 -7.97 -0.54 -12.66
C SER A 75 -8.99 0.16 -13.55
N LYS A 76 -8.93 -0.08 -14.86
CA LYS A 76 -9.95 0.37 -15.81
C LYS A 76 -11.32 -0.27 -15.55
N THR A 77 -11.36 -1.51 -15.04
CA THR A 77 -12.59 -2.26 -14.77
C THR A 77 -12.50 -2.98 -13.41
N MET A 78 -13.61 -3.54 -12.93
CA MET A 78 -13.64 -4.37 -11.71
C MET A 78 -13.29 -5.84 -11.96
N ALA A 79 -12.95 -6.22 -13.18
CA ALA A 79 -12.56 -7.59 -13.49
C ALA A 79 -11.19 -7.92 -12.84
N PRO A 80 -10.95 -9.19 -12.43
CA PRO A 80 -9.62 -9.62 -11.99
C PRO A 80 -8.56 -9.26 -13.04
N VAL A 81 -7.45 -8.67 -12.59
CA VAL A 81 -6.34 -8.25 -13.46
C VAL A 81 -5.17 -9.18 -13.23
N THR A 82 -4.72 -9.84 -14.30
CA THR A 82 -3.64 -10.84 -14.24
C THR A 82 -2.25 -10.23 -14.40
N SER A 83 -1.28 -10.74 -13.64
CA SER A 83 0.15 -10.49 -13.81
C SER A 83 0.81 -11.43 -14.83
N ALA A 84 0.10 -12.44 -15.34
CA ALA A 84 0.65 -13.37 -16.32
C ALA A 84 1.20 -12.59 -17.52
N MET A 85 2.43 -12.84 -17.99
CA MET A 85 3.06 -12.05 -19.06
C MET A 85 2.52 -12.35 -20.47
N MET A 86 1.74 -13.41 -20.60
CA MET A 86 1.09 -13.86 -21.83
C MET A 86 -0.32 -14.35 -21.50
N THR A 87 -1.22 -14.30 -22.48
CA THR A 87 -2.59 -14.82 -22.34
C THR A 87 -2.56 -16.31 -22.00
N GLY A 88 -3.24 -16.71 -20.93
CA GLY A 88 -3.22 -18.09 -20.43
C GLY A 88 -1.90 -18.51 -19.76
N GLY A 89 -0.98 -17.57 -19.53
CA GLY A 89 0.27 -17.83 -18.84
C GLY A 89 0.12 -17.97 -17.33
N PHE A 90 1.22 -18.28 -16.65
CA PHE A 90 1.28 -18.34 -15.20
C PHE A 90 1.36 -16.93 -14.58
N GLY A 91 0.50 -16.65 -13.61
CA GLY A 91 0.46 -15.37 -12.91
C GLY A 91 -0.55 -15.37 -11.76
N GLN A 92 -0.61 -14.26 -11.05
CA GLN A 92 -1.60 -13.97 -10.02
C GLN A 92 -2.64 -13.01 -10.59
N GLU A 93 -3.84 -13.03 -10.02
CA GLU A 93 -4.88 -12.07 -10.33
C GLU A 93 -5.24 -11.26 -9.09
N ILE A 94 -5.38 -9.95 -9.28
CA ILE A 94 -5.87 -9.05 -8.23
C ILE A 94 -7.24 -8.53 -8.67
N VAL A 95 -8.21 -8.61 -7.76
CA VAL A 95 -9.52 -7.96 -7.94
C VAL A 95 -9.39 -6.48 -7.55
N PRO A 96 -9.67 -5.53 -8.46
CA PRO A 96 -9.66 -4.11 -8.14
C PRO A 96 -10.68 -3.77 -7.05
N THR A 97 -10.38 -2.77 -6.22
CA THR A 97 -11.32 -2.25 -5.22
C THR A 97 -12.16 -1.09 -5.76
N THR A 98 -11.67 -0.41 -6.79
CA THR A 98 -12.34 0.72 -7.44
C THR A 98 -11.83 0.88 -8.87
N THR A 99 -12.61 1.51 -9.74
CA THR A 99 -12.16 1.85 -11.08
C THR A 99 -11.53 3.25 -11.13
N PHE A 100 -10.75 3.53 -12.18
CA PHE A 100 -10.23 4.88 -12.42
C PHE A 100 -11.34 5.94 -12.47
N ALA A 101 -12.46 5.63 -13.13
CA ALA A 101 -13.60 6.53 -13.25
C ALA A 101 -14.30 6.77 -11.91
N ASP A 102 -14.51 5.70 -11.13
CA ASP A 102 -15.18 5.81 -9.82
C ASP A 102 -14.34 6.60 -8.82
N TYR A 103 -13.02 6.39 -8.80
CA TYR A 103 -12.12 7.17 -7.96
C TYR A 103 -12.14 8.66 -8.34
N LEU A 104 -12.02 8.99 -9.63
CA LEU A 104 -12.00 10.38 -10.09
C LEU A 104 -13.34 11.09 -9.83
N THR A 105 -14.47 10.41 -10.00
CA THR A 105 -15.80 10.97 -9.73
C THR A 105 -16.11 11.09 -8.24
N GLY A 106 -15.72 10.09 -7.43
CA GLY A 106 -15.86 10.16 -5.96
C GLY A 106 -15.07 11.32 -5.38
N ARG A 107 -13.85 11.53 -5.90
CA ARG A 107 -12.97 12.64 -5.53
C ARG A 107 -13.57 14.03 -5.78
N GLU A 108 -14.41 14.19 -6.79
CA GLU A 108 -15.13 15.47 -7.03
C GLU A 108 -16.18 15.72 -5.95
N LYS A 109 -16.87 14.66 -5.50
CA LYS A 109 -17.94 14.73 -4.48
C LYS A 109 -17.39 14.94 -3.07
N ASP A 110 -16.19 14.44 -2.79
CA ASP A 110 -15.54 14.57 -1.47
C ASP A 110 -15.20 16.01 -1.09
N GLN A 111 -15.23 16.95 -2.06
CA GLN A 111 -15.14 18.38 -1.79
C GLN A 111 -16.37 18.93 -1.03
N GLU A 112 -17.46 18.17 -0.94
CA GLU A 112 -18.74 18.57 -0.33
C GLU A 112 -18.91 18.09 1.12
N GLY A 113 -17.88 17.47 1.72
CA GLY A 113 -17.83 17.18 3.16
C GLY A 113 -18.36 15.81 3.60
N ASP A 114 -18.37 14.81 2.71
CA ASP A 114 -18.72 13.43 3.07
C ASP A 114 -17.60 12.78 3.92
N SER A 115 -17.96 12.40 5.16
CA SER A 115 -17.07 11.74 6.12
C SER A 115 -16.68 10.29 5.76
N THR A 116 -17.22 9.72 4.68
CA THR A 116 -16.89 8.37 4.21
C THR A 116 -15.78 8.34 3.14
N SER A 117 -15.34 9.50 2.67
CA SER A 117 -14.22 9.63 1.74
C SER A 117 -12.90 9.14 2.33
N LYS A 118 -12.16 8.33 1.58
CA LYS A 118 -10.76 7.95 1.91
C LYS A 118 -9.77 9.11 1.65
N GLY A 119 -10.23 10.23 1.12
CA GLY A 119 -9.41 11.36 0.68
C GLY A 119 -8.55 11.08 -0.56
N ASP A 120 -7.72 12.05 -0.93
CA ASP A 120 -6.76 11.93 -2.03
C ASP A 120 -5.72 10.83 -1.75
N ILE A 121 -5.33 10.08 -2.79
CA ILE A 121 -4.17 9.18 -2.75
C ILE A 121 -2.91 10.00 -2.44
N ASP A 122 -2.23 9.64 -1.36
CA ASP A 122 -0.99 10.24 -0.92
C ASP A 122 0.22 9.61 -1.63
N VAL A 123 0.15 8.30 -1.92
CA VAL A 123 1.20 7.53 -2.62
C VAL A 123 0.55 6.64 -3.68
N LEU A 124 0.93 6.81 -4.94
CA LEU A 124 0.48 5.97 -6.05
C LEU A 124 1.63 5.11 -6.57
N VAL A 125 1.49 3.79 -6.45
CA VAL A 125 2.41 2.82 -7.05
C VAL A 125 1.98 2.54 -8.49
N VAL A 126 2.88 2.76 -9.42
CA VAL A 126 2.68 2.50 -10.86
C VAL A 126 3.68 1.43 -11.30
N PRO A 127 3.23 0.20 -11.58
CA PRO A 127 4.13 -0.89 -11.94
C PRO A 127 4.59 -0.77 -13.39
N GLY A 128 5.73 -1.42 -13.69
CA GLY A 128 6.09 -1.79 -15.05
C GLY A 128 5.35 -3.05 -15.51
N GLY A 129 5.98 -3.80 -16.41
CA GLY A 129 5.47 -5.09 -16.90
C GLY A 129 5.23 -5.14 -18.40
N GLY A 130 4.81 -6.30 -18.89
CA GLY A 130 4.52 -6.53 -20.30
C GLY A 130 3.37 -5.68 -20.85
N GLY A 131 2.42 -5.28 -19.98
CA GLY A 131 1.26 -4.47 -20.37
C GLY A 131 1.62 -3.08 -20.88
N THR A 132 2.76 -2.54 -20.45
CA THR A 132 3.28 -1.22 -20.86
C THR A 132 3.61 -1.13 -22.36
N ARG A 133 3.66 -2.27 -23.06
CA ARG A 133 3.92 -2.38 -24.50
C ARG A 133 2.63 -2.34 -25.33
N ARG A 134 1.48 -2.09 -24.70
CA ARG A 134 0.16 -2.00 -25.33
C ARG A 134 -0.43 -0.61 -25.14
N ASP A 135 -1.66 -0.41 -25.60
CA ASP A 135 -2.40 0.82 -25.32
C ASP A 135 -2.58 1.00 -23.81
N MET A 136 -2.05 2.12 -23.32
CA MET A 136 -2.00 2.51 -21.91
C MET A 136 -2.69 3.88 -21.70
N SER A 137 -3.51 4.32 -22.66
CA SER A 137 -4.10 5.67 -22.66
C SER A 137 -4.92 5.92 -21.39
N ALA A 138 -5.68 4.93 -20.93
CA ALA A 138 -6.53 5.07 -19.74
C ALA A 138 -5.70 5.26 -18.46
N GLU A 139 -4.64 4.46 -18.29
CA GLU A 139 -3.74 4.52 -17.14
C GLU A 139 -2.92 5.82 -17.17
N ILE A 140 -2.42 6.22 -18.35
CA ILE A 140 -1.70 7.49 -18.54
C ILE A 140 -2.59 8.67 -18.18
N ASP A 141 -3.83 8.71 -18.65
CA ASP A 141 -4.76 9.80 -18.37
C ASP A 141 -5.15 9.83 -16.89
N PHE A 142 -5.39 8.67 -16.27
CA PHE A 142 -5.61 8.56 -14.84
C PHE A 142 -4.41 9.11 -14.03
N VAL A 143 -3.18 8.73 -14.39
CA VAL A 143 -1.95 9.21 -13.71
C VAL A 143 -1.80 10.72 -13.89
N LYS A 144 -2.01 11.26 -15.10
CA LYS A 144 -1.95 12.71 -15.35
C LYS A 144 -2.91 13.50 -14.46
N LEU A 145 -4.13 12.99 -14.27
CA LEU A 145 -5.15 13.63 -13.44
C LEU A 145 -4.87 13.49 -11.93
N THR A 146 -4.21 12.41 -11.53
CA THR A 146 -3.97 12.10 -10.11
C THR A 146 -2.65 12.71 -9.60
N TYR A 147 -1.58 12.65 -10.41
CA TYR A 147 -0.21 13.01 -10.05
C TYR A 147 -0.06 14.39 -9.37
N PRO A 148 -0.69 15.50 -9.83
CA PRO A 148 -0.51 16.82 -9.22
C PRO A 148 -0.89 16.92 -7.75
N LYS A 149 -1.55 15.89 -7.20
CA LYS A 149 -2.07 15.88 -5.84
C LYS A 149 -1.50 14.76 -4.97
N VAL A 150 -0.76 13.82 -5.56
CA VAL A 150 0.02 12.80 -4.85
C VAL A 150 1.13 13.51 -4.07
N GLY A 151 1.39 13.09 -2.83
CA GLY A 151 2.46 13.64 -2.01
C GLY A 151 2.23 15.06 -1.45
N ARG A 152 1.05 15.67 -1.63
CA ARG A 152 0.76 17.03 -1.09
C ARG A 152 0.87 17.15 0.44
N LYS A 153 0.81 16.03 1.16
CA LYS A 153 0.88 15.98 2.63
C LYS A 153 2.29 15.69 3.16
N LEU A 154 3.27 15.45 2.27
CA LEU A 154 4.63 15.09 2.63
C LEU A 154 5.57 16.29 2.69
#